data_AF-A0AAV3XI80-F1
#
_entry.id   AF-A0AAV3XI80-F1
#
_cell.length_a   1.000
_cell.length_b   1.000
_cell.length_c   1.000
_cell.angle_alpha   90.00
_cell.angle_beta   90.00
_cell.angle_gamma   90.00
#
_symmetry.space_group_name_H-M   'P 1'
#
loop_
_entity.id
_entity.type
_entity.pdbx_description
1 polymer ?
#
loop_
_entity_poly.entity_id
_entity_poly.type
_entity_poly.pdbx_seq_one_letter_code
_entity_poly.pdbx_strand_id
1 'polypeptide(L)'
;MVKAITYWEITTDTETMPENYTTFFMTNIKGKLKNTLGDIYRLRTWVEYGFRQCKQELGWTDYRVTNFKHIERWWSIILCVYTMISLNSQAFLSLNQSRQTEPDVPGSNSFDFSNNPSC
;
A
#
# COMPACT_ATOMS: atom_id res chain seq x y z
N MET A 1 8.56 4.24 25.71
CA MET A 1 9.49 3.93 24.60
C MET A 1 9.25 4.95 23.49
N VAL A 2 10.18 5.89 23.26
CA VAL A 2 10.03 6.95 22.24
C VAL A 2 10.34 6.34 20.87
N LYS A 3 9.39 6.37 19.93
CA LYS A 3 9.63 5.94 18.56
C LYS A 3 10.41 7.04 17.84
N ALA A 4 11.52 6.68 17.19
CA ALA A 4 12.25 7.59 16.32
C ALA A 4 11.36 7.97 15.13
N ILE A 5 11.22 9.27 14.88
CA ILE A 5 10.41 9.79 13.78
C ILE A 5 11.34 10.49 12.80
N THR A 6 11.21 10.16 11.52
CA THR A 6 12.04 10.72 10.45
C THR A 6 11.17 11.60 9.55
N TYR A 7 11.70 12.78 9.22
CA TYR A 7 11.08 13.72 8.30
C TYR A 7 11.74 13.60 6.93
N TRP A 8 10.91 13.59 5.88
CA TRP A 8 11.36 13.50 4.50
C TRP A 8 10.74 14.62 3.68
N GLU A 9 11.54 15.21 2.81
CA GLU A 9 11.09 16.12 1.78
C GLU A 9 11.24 15.41 0.44
N ILE A 10 10.15 15.31 -0.33
CA ILE A 10 10.17 14.76 -1.68
C ILE A 10 9.79 15.88 -2.63
N THR A 11 10.75 16.22 -3.49
CA THR A 11 10.55 17.12 -4.62
C THR A 11 10.96 16.42 -5.91
N THR A 12 10.23 16.70 -6.99
CA THR A 12 10.51 16.15 -8.33
C THR A 12 11.69 16.87 -9.00
N ASP A 13 11.96 18.12 -8.61
CA ASP A 13 13.06 18.93 -9.12
C ASP A 13 13.51 19.93 -8.04
N THR A 14 14.79 19.93 -7.69
CA THR A 14 15.35 20.69 -6.56
C THR A 14 15.69 22.14 -6.91
N GLU A 15 15.80 22.49 -8.19
CA GLU A 15 16.35 23.80 -8.60
C GLU A 15 15.32 24.77 -9.19
N THR A 16 14.18 24.31 -9.71
CA THR A 16 13.29 25.15 -10.53
C THR A 16 11.81 25.18 -10.12
N MET A 17 11.38 24.40 -9.12
CA MET A 17 9.94 24.24 -8.84
C MET A 17 9.48 25.05 -7.61
N PRO A 18 8.33 25.77 -7.68
CA PRO A 18 7.82 26.55 -6.55
C PRO A 18 7.25 25.64 -5.44
N GLU A 19 7.25 26.14 -4.19
CA GLU A 19 6.97 25.40 -2.93
C GLU A 19 5.70 24.53 -2.95
N ASN A 20 4.72 24.90 -3.77
CA ASN A 20 3.42 24.24 -3.94
C ASN A 20 3.48 22.82 -4.53
N TYR A 21 4.64 22.35 -4.98
CA TYR A 21 4.82 20.98 -5.49
C TYR A 21 5.70 20.09 -4.59
N THR A 22 6.20 20.62 -3.47
CA THR A 22 7.01 19.87 -2.51
C THR A 22 6.10 19.15 -1.51
N THR A 23 6.30 17.84 -1.33
CA THR A 23 5.53 17.07 -0.33
C THR A 23 6.40 16.68 0.85
N PHE A 24 5.94 17.02 2.05
CA PHE A 24 6.61 16.68 3.30
C PHE A 24 5.98 15.44 3.94
N PHE A 25 6.80 14.49 4.36
CA PHE A 25 6.39 13.24 4.98
C PHE A 25 7.00 13.08 6.36
N MET A 26 6.23 12.44 7.24
CA MET A 26 6.66 12.03 8.56
C MET A 26 6.38 10.53 8.70
N THR A 27 7.39 9.73 9.04
CA THR A 27 7.23 8.28 9.14
C THR A 27 8.04 7.70 10.29
N ASN A 28 7.53 6.60 10.86
CA ASN A 28 8.21 5.79 11.87
C ASN A 28 8.82 4.50 11.28
N ILE A 29 8.75 4.34 9.95
CA ILE A 29 9.28 3.18 9.24
C ILE A 29 10.81 3.28 9.22
N LYS A 30 11.48 2.15 9.48
CA LYS A 30 12.95 2.04 9.46
C LYS A 30 13.38 1.25 8.22
N GLY A 31 14.43 1.70 7.52
CA GLY A 31 15.00 0.98 6.36
C GLY A 31 15.36 1.88 5.17
N LYS A 32 15.70 1.26 4.02
CA LYS A 32 15.95 1.96 2.74
C LYS A 32 14.63 2.51 2.18
N LEU A 33 14.30 3.74 2.53
CA LEU A 33 13.01 4.38 2.21
C LEU A 33 13.03 5.29 0.99
N LYS A 34 14.20 5.65 0.44
CA LYS A 34 14.33 6.70 -0.58
C LYS A 34 13.42 6.52 -1.80
N ASN A 35 13.27 5.29 -2.28
CA ASN A 35 12.40 5.00 -3.44
C ASN A 35 11.01 4.49 -2.99
N THR A 36 10.97 3.66 -1.95
CA THR A 36 9.74 2.98 -1.51
C THR A 36 8.77 3.90 -0.77
N LEU A 37 9.23 4.97 -0.12
CA LEU A 37 8.36 5.88 0.64
C LEU A 37 7.35 6.60 -0.27
N GLY A 38 7.80 7.02 -1.46
CA GLY A 38 6.94 7.62 -2.48
C GLY A 38 5.87 6.64 -2.95
N ASP A 39 6.25 5.39 -3.23
CA ASP A 39 5.33 4.34 -3.66
C ASP A 39 4.29 4.02 -2.59
N ILE A 40 4.72 3.87 -1.33
CA ILE A 40 3.82 3.63 -0.19
C ILE A 40 2.83 4.78 -0.03
N TYR A 41 3.29 6.03 -0.14
CA TYR A 41 2.38 7.17 0.02
C TYR A 41 1.39 7.29 -1.16
N ARG A 42 1.81 6.93 -2.38
CA ARG A 42 0.91 6.89 -3.55
C ARG A 42 -0.24 5.91 -3.37
N LEU A 43 -0.11 4.86 -2.53
CA LEU A 43 -1.21 3.96 -2.17
C LEU A 43 -2.40 4.71 -1.54
N ARG A 44 -2.17 5.86 -0.88
CA ARG A 44 -3.26 6.69 -0.34
C ARG A 44 -4.22 7.15 -1.43
N THR A 45 -3.71 7.52 -2.60
CA THR A 45 -4.54 7.98 -3.71
C THR A 45 -5.47 6.87 -4.21
N TRP A 46 -5.02 5.61 -4.20
CA TRP A 46 -5.85 4.46 -4.56
C TRP A 46 -7.03 4.25 -3.60
N VAL A 47 -6.86 4.57 -2.31
CA VAL A 47 -7.97 4.56 -1.34
C VAL A 47 -9.03 5.58 -1.73
N GLU A 48 -8.63 6.79 -2.12
CA GLU A 48 -9.55 7.84 -2.58
C GLU A 48 -10.31 7.42 -3.84
N TYR A 49 -9.60 6.85 -4.83
CA TYR A 49 -10.24 6.32 -6.03
C TYR A 49 -11.25 5.20 -5.71
N GLY A 50 -10.92 4.28 -4.81
CA GLY A 50 -11.83 3.23 -4.36
C GLY A 50 -13.12 3.81 -3.76
N PHE A 51 -13.01 4.82 -2.89
CA PHE A 51 -14.19 5.49 -2.35
C PHE A 51 -15.00 6.25 -3.40
N ARG A 52 -14.33 6.87 -4.39
CA ARG A 52 -15.01 7.57 -5.48
C ARG A 52 -15.82 6.60 -6.33
N GLN A 53 -15.22 5.46 -6.69
CA GLN A 53 -15.89 4.40 -7.44
C GLN A 53 -17.08 3.83 -6.65
N CYS A 54 -16.91 3.55 -5.35
CA CYS A 54 -18.00 3.07 -4.51
C CYS A 54 -19.19 4.05 -4.49
N LYS A 55 -18.93 5.37 -4.42
CA LYS A 55 -20.03 6.37 -4.43
C LYS A 55 -20.71 6.48 -5.79
N GLN A 56 -19.94 6.39 -6.88
CA GLN A 56 -20.46 6.54 -8.24
C GLN A 56 -21.27 5.31 -8.68
N GLU A 57 -20.73 4.10 -8.47
CA GLU A 57 -21.34 2.85 -8.92
C GLU A 57 -22.52 2.41 -8.05
N LEU A 58 -22.52 2.73 -6.76
CA LEU A 58 -23.60 2.33 -5.84
C LEU A 58 -24.73 3.35 -5.72
N GLY A 59 -24.82 4.31 -6.64
CA GLY A 59 -25.96 5.21 -6.71
C GLY A 59 -26.14 6.04 -5.45
N TRP A 60 -25.05 6.55 -4.84
CA TRP A 60 -25.13 7.46 -3.69
C TRP A 60 -26.11 8.63 -3.92
N THR A 61 -26.20 9.11 -5.16
CA THR A 61 -27.14 10.16 -5.58
C THR A 61 -28.60 9.71 -5.60
N ASP A 62 -28.86 8.41 -5.74
CA ASP A 62 -30.20 7.82 -5.82
C ASP A 62 -30.70 7.34 -4.43
N TYR A 63 -29.77 7.07 -3.51
CA TYR A 63 -30.06 6.61 -2.15
C TYR A 63 -30.47 7.77 -1.22
N ARG A 64 -31.76 8.07 -1.16
CA ARG A 64 -32.34 9.12 -0.27
C ARG A 64 -32.50 8.71 1.20
N VAL A 65 -31.61 7.87 1.72
CA VAL A 65 -31.65 7.48 3.13
C VAL A 65 -30.97 8.56 3.97
N THR A 66 -31.76 9.32 4.71
CA THR A 66 -31.30 10.44 5.55
C THR A 66 -30.98 10.02 6.99
N ASN A 67 -31.35 8.80 7.39
CA ASN A 67 -31.11 8.32 8.74
C ASN A 67 -29.70 7.73 8.87
N PHE A 68 -28.89 8.33 9.74
CA PHE A 68 -27.49 7.97 10.00
C PHE A 68 -27.28 6.47 10.26
N LYS A 69 -28.13 5.83 11.06
CA LYS A 69 -27.99 4.41 11.41
C LYS A 69 -28.09 3.50 10.18
N HIS A 70 -28.94 3.88 9.23
CA HIS A 70 -29.10 3.14 7.98
C HIS A 70 -27.94 3.40 7.01
N ILE A 71 -27.40 4.63 6.99
CA ILE A 71 -26.20 4.99 6.21
C ILE A 71 -24.99 4.17 6.69
N GLU A 72 -24.75 4.08 7.99
CA GLU A 72 -23.64 3.30 8.55
C GLU A 72 -23.75 1.80 8.22
N ARG A 73 -24.95 1.24 8.38
CA ARG A 73 -25.20 -0.17 8.04
C ARG A 73 -25.02 -0.43 6.55
N TRP A 74 -25.50 0.48 5.71
CA TRP A 74 -25.29 0.41 4.26
C TRP A 74 -23.80 0.42 3.93
N TRP A 75 -23.05 1.42 4.40
CA TRP A 75 -21.60 1.49 4.20
C TRP A 75 -20.86 0.25 4.66
N SER A 76 -21.26 -0.32 5.79
CA SER A 76 -20.67 -1.56 6.31
C SER A 76 -20.87 -2.73 5.34
N ILE A 77 -22.08 -2.90 4.78
CA ILE A 77 -22.37 -3.94 3.79
C ILE A 77 -21.56 -3.71 2.52
N ILE A 78 -21.52 -2.47 2.02
CA ILE A 78 -20.78 -2.12 0.81
C ILE A 78 -19.29 -2.41 0.97
N LEU A 79 -18.70 -2.03 2.10
CA LEU A 79 -17.28 -2.28 2.38
C LEU A 79 -16.99 -3.78 2.46
N CYS A 80 -17.87 -4.57 3.07
CA CYS A 80 -17.73 -6.04 3.12
C CYS A 80 -17.80 -6.67 1.73
N VAL A 81 -18.79 -6.32 0.92
CA VAL A 81 -18.96 -6.87 -0.44
C VAL A 81 -17.80 -6.46 -1.33
N TYR A 82 -17.39 -5.18 -1.30
CA TYR A 82 -16.25 -4.68 -2.06
C TYR A 82 -14.95 -5.39 -1.66
N THR A 83 -14.72 -5.61 -0.36
CA THR A 83 -13.55 -6.37 0.13
C THR A 83 -13.58 -7.81 -0.36
N MET A 84 -14.73 -8.48 -0.28
CA MET A 84 -14.89 -9.86 -0.76
C MET A 84 -14.58 -9.99 -2.26
N ILE A 85 -15.13 -9.09 -3.08
CA ILE A 85 -14.89 -9.08 -4.53
C ILE A 85 -13.42 -8.76 -4.83
N SER A 86 -12.83 -7.78 -4.13
CA SER A 86 -11.43 -7.40 -4.31
C SER A 86 -10.48 -8.57 -4.01
N LEU A 87 -10.74 -9.31 -2.92
CA LEU A 87 -9.96 -10.50 -2.55
C LEU A 87 -10.10 -11.64 -3.56
N ASN A 88 -11.26 -11.76 -4.21
CA ASN A 88 -11.50 -12.76 -5.24
C ASN A 88 -11.01 -12.34 -6.64
N SER A 89 -10.43 -11.15 -6.78
CA SER A 89 -9.89 -10.70 -8.06
C SER A 89 -8.57 -11.41 -8.39
N GLN A 90 -8.33 -11.62 -9.69
CA GLN A 90 -7.14 -12.34 -10.18
C GLN A 90 -5.82 -11.75 -9.68
N ALA A 91 -5.75 -10.43 -9.49
CA ALA A 91 -4.57 -9.74 -8.99
C ALA A 91 -4.24 -10.09 -7.53
N PHE A 92 -5.25 -10.26 -6.68
CA PHE A 92 -5.04 -10.68 -5.28
C PHE A 92 -4.85 -12.19 -5.16
N LEU A 93 -5.51 -12.98 -6.00
CA LEU A 93 -5.29 -14.43 -6.08
C LEU A 93 -3.86 -14.77 -6.50
N SER A 94 -3.30 -14.07 -7.50
CA SER A 94 -1.91 -14.27 -7.94
C SER A 94 -0.88 -13.83 -6.89
N LEU A 95 -1.15 -12.75 -6.15
CA LEU A 95 -0.32 -12.34 -5.01
C LEU A 95 -0.31 -13.40 -3.90
N ASN A 96 -1.47 -13.96 -3.54
CA ASN A 96 -1.55 -15.03 -2.54
C ASN A 96 -0.84 -16.31 -2.99
N GLN A 97 -0.89 -16.64 -4.29
CA GLN A 97 -0.13 -17.75 -4.86
C GLN A 97 1.39 -17.50 -4.79
N SER A 98 1.87 -16.30 -5.14
CA SER A 98 3.31 -15.96 -5.06
C SER A 98 3.87 -16.03 -3.63
N ARG A 99 3.06 -15.74 -2.60
CA ARG A 99 3.47 -15.82 -1.20
C ARG A 99 3.59 -17.26 -0.69
N GLN A 100 2.91 -18.22 -1.31
CA GLN A 100 2.98 -19.64 -0.95
C GLN A 100 4.19 -20.35 -1.55
N THR A 101 4.94 -19.70 -2.47
CA THR A 101 6.08 -20.29 -3.17
C THR A 101 7.45 -19.84 -2.66
N GLU A 102 7.53 -19.07 -1.56
CA GLU A 102 8.81 -18.88 -0.86
C GLU A 102 9.14 -20.16 -0.08
N PRO A 103 10.24 -20.88 -0.40
CA PRO A 103 10.60 -22.08 0.35
C PRO A 103 11.10 -21.68 1.73
N ASP A 104 10.57 -22.32 2.76
CA ASP A 104 11.20 -22.40 4.08
C ASP A 104 12.66 -22.83 3.89
N VAL A 105 13.61 -21.95 4.21
CA VAL A 105 15.04 -22.32 4.32
C VAL A 105 15.27 -22.81 5.75
N PRO A 106 15.50 -24.11 5.99
CA PRO A 106 16.00 -24.59 7.27
C PRO A 106 17.49 -24.22 7.38
N GLY A 107 17.89 -23.78 8.56
CA GLY A 107 19.20 -23.17 8.81
C GLY A 107 20.44 -24.03 8.52
N SER A 108 21.54 -23.30 8.35
CA SER A 108 22.95 -23.66 8.53
C SER A 108 23.42 -25.01 7.99
N ASN A 109 24.28 -24.98 6.96
CA ASN A 109 25.61 -25.61 7.01
C ASN A 109 26.52 -25.04 5.90
N SER A 110 27.66 -24.47 6.35
CA SER A 110 28.95 -24.29 5.67
C SER A 110 28.99 -23.93 4.17
N PHE A 111 29.33 -22.67 3.86
CA PHE A 111 29.99 -22.29 2.62
C PHE A 111 31.43 -22.81 2.64
N ASP A 112 31.74 -23.84 1.85
CA ASP A 112 33.12 -24.26 1.59
C ASP A 112 33.71 -23.45 0.42
N PHE A 113 34.61 -22.53 0.74
CA PHE A 113 35.51 -21.90 -0.23
C PHE A 113 36.79 -22.74 -0.34
N SER A 114 36.76 -23.78 -1.16
CA SER A 114 37.99 -24.41 -1.63
C SER A 114 37.76 -25.09 -2.98
N ASN A 115 38.10 -24.38 -4.05
CA ASN A 115 38.99 -24.86 -5.13
C ASN A 115 38.96 -23.86 -6.29
N ASN A 116 39.91 -22.93 -6.28
CA ASN A 116 40.48 -22.43 -7.53
C ASN A 116 41.80 -23.20 -7.75
N PRO A 117 42.05 -23.69 -8.97
CA PRO A 117 43.32 -23.34 -9.57
C PRO A 117 43.20 -22.91 -11.05
N SER A 118 43.81 -21.75 -11.31
CA SER A 118 44.63 -21.37 -12.47
C SER A 118 44.02 -21.39 -13.88
N CYS A 119 43.73 -20.20 -14.40
CA CYS A 119 44.56 -19.50 -15.38
C CYS A 119 44.45 -17.98 -15.16
#